data_AF-A0A1F7LN59-F1
#
_entry.id   AF-A0A1F7LN59-F1
#
_cell.length_a   1.000
_cell.length_b   1.000
_cell.length_c   1.000
_cell.angle_alpha   90.00
_cell.angle_beta   90.00
_cell.angle_gamma   90.00
#
_symmetry.space_group_name_H-M   'P 1'
#
loop_
_entity.id
_entity.type
_entity.pdbx_description
1 polymer ?
#
loop_
_entity_poly.entity_id
_entity_poly.type
_entity_poly.pdbx_seq_one_letter_code
_entity_poly.pdbx_strand_id
1 'polypeptide(L)'
;MKREDLRAYAQRAWHAAEALKQEHWAREVAERGPLATFEASQALWEHMRSVRPDWPSPDERSADLAHHVALKQLIDRAAGAFLATAHR
;
A
#
# COMPACT_ATOMS: atom_id res chain seq x y z
N MET A 1 8.99 19.56 11.53
CA MET A 1 7.60 19.62 11.01
C MET A 1 6.77 20.45 11.99
N LYS A 2 6.14 21.54 11.52
CA LYS A 2 5.35 22.45 12.35
C LYS A 2 3.89 21.97 12.43
N ARG A 3 3.14 22.43 13.43
CA ARG A 3 1.73 22.05 13.64
C ARG A 3 0.83 22.46 12.47
N GLU A 4 1.19 23.55 11.79
CA GLU A 4 0.50 24.04 10.59
C GLU A 4 0.71 23.11 9.39
N ASP A 5 1.91 22.56 9.21
CA ASP A 5 2.21 21.59 8.14
C ASP A 5 1.35 20.34 8.27
N LEU A 6 1.19 19.85 9.50
CA LEU A 6 0.34 18.70 9.81
C LEU A 6 -1.14 18.96 9.50
N ARG A 7 -1.63 20.16 9.83
CA ARG A 7 -3.01 20.55 9.54
C ARG A 7 -3.25 20.68 8.04
N ALA A 8 -2.32 21.33 7.32
CA ALA A 8 -2.38 21.46 5.88
C ALA A 8 -2.34 20.09 5.19
N TYR A 9 -1.48 19.17 5.66
CA TYR A 9 -1.44 17.79 5.17
C TYR A 9 -2.76 17.06 5.40
N ALA A 10 -3.32 17.12 6.61
CA ALA A 10 -4.58 16.44 6.95
C ALA A 10 -5.77 16.97 6.14
N GLN A 11 -5.77 18.26 5.79
CA GLN A 11 -6.84 18.93 5.05
C GLN A 11 -6.75 18.79 3.52
N ARG A 12 -5.74 18.08 2.99
CA ARG A 12 -5.65 17.83 1.54
C ARG A 12 -6.87 17.07 1.05
N ALA A 13 -7.20 17.25 -0.23
CA ALA A 13 -8.24 16.51 -0.91
C ALA A 13 -7.82 15.04 -1.17
N TRP A 14 -7.56 14.29 -0.10
CA TRP A 14 -7.12 12.89 -0.15
C TRP A 14 -8.11 12.02 -0.90
N HIS A 15 -9.41 12.31 -0.78
CA HIS A 15 -10.46 11.62 -1.53
C HIS A 15 -10.29 11.77 -3.05
N ALA A 16 -9.93 12.97 -3.53
CA ALA A 16 -9.71 13.22 -4.95
C ALA A 16 -8.44 12.54 -5.44
N ALA A 17 -7.36 12.61 -4.66
CA ALA A 17 -6.11 11.90 -4.97
C ALA A 17 -6.32 10.38 -5.01
N GLU A 18 -7.11 9.83 -4.08
CA GLU A 18 -7.45 8.42 -4.05
C GLU A 18 -8.28 8.02 -5.28
N ALA A 19 -9.29 8.81 -5.65
CA ALA A 19 -10.09 8.54 -6.84
C ALA A 19 -9.23 8.49 -8.11
N LEU A 20 -8.35 9.47 -8.31
CA LEU A 20 -7.42 9.50 -9.44
C LEU A 20 -6.46 8.30 -9.44
N LYS A 21 -5.96 7.90 -8.27
CA LYS A 21 -5.09 6.73 -8.13
C LYS A 21 -5.83 5.43 -8.51
N GLN A 22 -7.07 5.28 -8.04
CA GLN A 22 -7.90 4.13 -8.36
C GLN A 22 -8.22 4.06 -9.86
N GLU A 23 -8.61 5.18 -10.47
CA GLU A 23 -8.86 5.27 -11.91
C GLU A 23 -7.62 4.89 -12.73
N HIS A 24 -6.45 5.41 -12.36
CA HIS A 24 -5.19 5.08 -13.00
C HIS A 24 -4.91 3.57 -12.96
N TRP A 25 -4.97 2.94 -11.79
CA TRP A 25 -4.68 1.51 -11.67
C TRP A 25 -5.73 0.63 -12.31
N ALA A 26 -7.01 1.03 -12.30
CA ALA A 26 -8.05 0.31 -13.03
C ALA A 26 -7.75 0.28 -14.52
N ARG A 27 -7.32 1.41 -15.10
CA ARG A 27 -6.89 1.48 -16.50
C ARG A 27 -5.64 0.64 -16.77
N GLU A 28 -4.58 0.77 -15.96
CA GLU A 28 -3.35 -0.01 -16.14
C GLU A 28 -3.63 -1.53 -16.09
N VAL A 29 -4.47 -1.97 -15.15
CA VAL A 29 -4.85 -3.38 -15.03
C VAL A 29 -5.69 -3.84 -16.24
N ALA A 30 -6.58 -2.99 -16.75
CA ALA A 30 -7.36 -3.31 -17.94
C ALA A 30 -6.49 -3.46 -19.19
N GLU A 31 -5.47 -2.61 -19.35
CA GLU A 31 -4.60 -2.58 -20.53
C GLU A 31 -3.47 -3.62 -20.48
N ARG A 32 -2.85 -3.80 -19.31
CA ARG A 32 -1.63 -4.60 -19.12
C ARG A 32 -1.84 -5.89 -18.32
N GLY A 33 -3.02 -6.05 -17.76
CA GLY A 33 -3.41 -7.23 -17.00
C GLY A 33 -3.12 -7.14 -15.49
N PRO A 34 -3.43 -8.21 -14.75
CA PRO A 34 -3.45 -8.20 -13.28
C PRO A 34 -2.08 -8.03 -12.63
N LEU A 35 -0.98 -8.17 -13.38
CA LEU A 35 0.38 -8.00 -12.87
C LEU A 35 0.90 -6.56 -12.96
N ALA A 36 0.16 -5.63 -13.55
CA ALA A 36 0.62 -4.25 -13.78
C ALA A 36 1.10 -3.54 -12.51
N THR A 37 0.39 -3.74 -11.38
CA THR A 37 0.75 -3.16 -10.08
C THR A 37 1.99 -3.81 -9.48
N PHE A 38 2.20 -5.11 -9.71
CA PHE A 38 3.39 -5.84 -9.27
C PHE A 38 4.62 -5.36 -10.02
N GLU A 39 4.53 -5.26 -11.35
CA GLU A 39 5.61 -4.75 -12.21
C GLU A 39 6.01 -3.31 -11.82
N ALA A 40 5.03 -2.44 -11.60
CA ALA A 40 5.29 -1.08 -11.15
C ALA A 40 5.99 -1.04 -9.76
N SER A 41 5.58 -1.93 -8.85
CA SER A 41 6.21 -2.05 -7.54
C SER A 41 7.67 -2.53 -7.65
N GLN A 42 7.94 -3.47 -8.55
CA GLN A 42 9.31 -3.92 -8.84
C GLN A 42 10.17 -2.78 -9.41
N ALA A 43 9.66 -2.04 -10.40
CA ALA A 43 10.37 -0.91 -10.98
C ALA A 43 10.70 0.17 -9.93
N LEU A 44 9.76 0.46 -9.02
CA LEU A 44 9.98 1.38 -7.91
C LEU A 44 11.05 0.85 -6.95
N TRP A 45 11.03 -0.45 -6.63
CA TRP A 45 12.03 -1.07 -5.78
C TRP A 45 13.44 -1.01 -6.39
N GLU A 46 13.57 -1.33 -7.68
CA GLU A 46 14.84 -1.22 -8.41
C GLU A 46 15.36 0.22 -8.43
N HIS A 47 14.48 1.19 -8.71
CA HIS A 47 14.83 2.61 -8.65
C HIS A 47 15.29 3.02 -7.25
N MET A 48 14.56 2.61 -6.20
CA MET A 48 14.92 2.97 -4.84
C MET A 48 16.28 2.41 -4.44
N ARG A 49 16.62 1.20 -4.88
CA ARG A 49 17.96 0.63 -4.68
C ARG A 49 19.06 1.38 -5.43
N SER A 50 18.73 2.03 -6.56
CA SER A 50 19.68 2.92 -7.24
C SER A 50 19.94 4.22 -6.47
N VAL A 51 18.92 4.73 -5.78
CA VAL A 51 18.98 5.99 -5.00
C VAL A 51 19.57 5.77 -3.60
N ARG A 52 19.26 4.63 -2.98
CA ARG A 52 19.78 4.19 -1.67
C ARG A 52 20.26 2.75 -1.75
N PRO A 53 21.53 2.52 -2.13
CA PRO A 53 22.08 1.18 -2.30
C PRO A 53 22.12 0.33 -1.02
N ASP A 54 22.15 0.99 0.13
CA ASP A 54 22.11 0.39 1.48
C ASP A 54 20.69 -0.03 1.90
N TRP A 55 19.66 0.40 1.15
CA TRP A 55 18.27 0.15 1.45
C TRP A 55 17.70 -1.03 0.63
N PRO A 56 16.79 -1.85 1.20
CA PRO A 56 16.49 -1.90 2.63
C PRO A 56 17.59 -2.65 3.38
N SER A 57 17.88 -2.21 4.60
CA SER A 57 18.69 -3.00 5.51
C SER A 57 17.98 -4.31 5.89
N PRO A 58 18.71 -5.33 6.37
CA PRO A 58 18.11 -6.60 6.81
C PRO A 58 17.05 -6.41 7.91
N ASP A 59 17.28 -5.46 8.82
CA ASP A 59 16.36 -5.16 9.92
C ASP A 59 15.08 -4.49 9.42
N GLU A 60 15.20 -3.52 8.50
CA GLU A 60 14.04 -2.88 7.85
C GLU A 60 13.20 -3.91 7.09
N ARG A 61 13.84 -4.85 6.38
CA ARG A 61 13.15 -5.92 5.66
C ARG A 61 12.43 -6.88 6.61
N SER A 62 13.06 -7.21 7.74
CA SER A 62 12.44 -8.07 8.76
C SER A 62 11.23 -7.41 9.42
N ALA A 63 11.34 -6.11 9.73
CA ALA A 63 10.24 -5.32 10.27
C ALA A 63 9.07 -5.19 9.29
N ASP A 64 9.35 -4.91 8.02
CA ASP A 64 8.32 -4.80 6.98
C ASP A 64 7.52 -6.11 6.82
N LEU A 65 8.22 -7.25 6.78
CA LEU A 65 7.58 -8.56 6.72
C LEU A 65 6.71 -8.84 7.95
N ALA A 66 7.19 -8.50 9.15
CA ALA A 66 6.42 -8.66 10.39
C ALA A 66 5.12 -7.82 10.35
N HIS A 67 5.17 -6.59 9.84
CA HIS A 67 3.98 -5.75 9.66
C HIS A 67 3.00 -6.35 8.64
N HIS A 68 3.48 -6.88 7.52
CA HIS A 68 2.64 -7.53 6.52
C HIS A 68 1.92 -8.77 7.08
N VAL A 69 2.64 -9.58 7.85
CA VAL A 69 2.05 -10.74 8.54
C VAL A 69 0.98 -10.30 9.54
N ALA A 70 1.27 -9.29 10.37
CA ALA A 70 0.30 -8.77 11.33
C ALA A 70 -0.96 -8.20 10.65
N LEU A 71 -0.79 -7.46 9.55
CA LEU A 71 -1.90 -6.92 8.76
C LEU A 71 -2.74 -8.05 8.14
N LYS A 72 -2.09 -9.06 7.56
CA LYS A 72 -2.79 -10.22 6.99
C LYS A 72 -3.64 -10.94 8.04
N GLN A 73 -3.09 -11.15 9.23
CA GLN A 73 -3.83 -11.74 10.35
C GLN A 73 -5.05 -10.90 10.78
N LEU A 74 -4.94 -9.57 10.75
CA LEU A 74 -6.07 -8.67 11.02
C LEU A 74 -7.16 -8.79 9.95
N ILE A 75 -6.78 -8.81 8.68
CA ILE A 75 -7.70 -8.98 7.55
C ILE A 75 -8.42 -10.33 7.65
N ASP A 76 -7.69 -11.41 7.94
CA ASP A 76 -8.26 -12.75 8.08
C ASP A 76 -9.28 -12.82 9.22
N ARG A 77 -8.98 -12.19 10.36
CA ARG A 77 -9.93 -12.08 11.48
C ARG A 77 -11.17 -11.30 11.09
N ALA A 78 -11.02 -10.18 10.40
CA ALA A 78 -12.15 -9.37 9.95
C ALA A 78 -13.03 -10.15 8.96
N ALA A 79 -12.43 -10.77 7.95
CA ALA A 79 -13.15 -11.60 6.97
C ALA A 79 -13.90 -12.76 7.64
N GLY A 80 -13.25 -13.46 8.59
CA GLY A 80 -13.88 -14.53 9.37
C GLY A 80 -15.05 -14.03 10.23
N ALA A 81 -14.95 -12.82 10.81
CA ALA A 81 -16.03 -12.21 11.57
C ALA A 81 -17.26 -11.91 10.70
N PHE A 82 -17.07 -11.42 9.47
CA PHE A 82 -18.17 -11.12 8.55
C PHE A 82 -18.85 -12.39 8.00
N LEU A 83 -18.10 -13.47 7.77
CA LEU A 83 -18.67 -14.77 7.38
C LEU A 83 -19.49 -15.40 8.51
N ALA A 84 -19.04 -15.30 9.77
CA ALA A 84 -19.76 -15.83 10.92
C ALA A 84 -21.10 -15.10 11.18
N THR A 85 -21.20 -13.81 10.85
CA THR A 85 -22.44 -13.03 10.96
C THR A 85 -23.41 -13.26 9.80
N ALA A 86 -22.93 -13.67 8.61
CA ALA A 86 -23.78 -13.95 7.45
C ALA A 86 -24.48 -15.32 7.52
N HIS A 87 -24.04 -16.20 8.42
CA HIS A 87 -24.61 -17.53 8.66
C HIS A 87 -25.50 -17.61 9.92
N ARG A 88 -25.97 -16.47 10.45
CA ARG A 88 -26.98 -16.40 11.51
C ARG A 88 -28.31 -15.90 10.98
#